data_AF-A0A5C6YC38-F1
#
_entry.id   AF-A0A5C6YC38-F1
#
_cell.length_a   1.000
_cell.length_b   1.000
_cell.length_c   1.000
_cell.angle_alpha   90.00
_cell.angle_beta   90.00
_cell.angle_gamma   90.00
#
_symmetry.space_group_name_H-M   'P 1'
#
loop_
_entity.id
_entity.type
_entity.pdbx_description
1 polymer ?
#
loop_
_entity_poly.entity_id
_entity_poly.type
_entity_poly.pdbx_seq_one_letter_code
_entity_poly.pdbx_strand_id
1 'polypeptide(L)'
;MKDIHSYWAYLVLALLVFAVANAIIGMVQKKQFTDKDLRIGLFTLIVSHIQLLIGLVWYFMSPWFDLLVSDTATVMKTKEVRLLAVEHPITMILAVVFITIGWSKHKNKTTDAAKFKTFAIFYGIGLVLILSRIPWSNWF
;
A
#
# COMPACT_ATOMS: atom_id res chain seq x y z
N MET A 1 -8.87 10.54 14.20
CA MET A 1 -8.49 10.20 12.81
C MET A 1 -7.14 9.51 12.71
N LYS A 2 -6.08 10.01 13.37
CA LYS A 2 -4.77 9.35 13.45
C LYS A 2 -4.83 7.88 13.87
N ASP A 3 -5.56 7.56 14.94
CA ASP A 3 -5.63 6.20 15.47
C ASP A 3 -6.34 5.26 14.49
N ILE A 4 -7.47 5.69 13.93
CA ILE A 4 -8.22 4.95 12.90
C ILE A 4 -7.32 4.63 11.71
N HIS A 5 -6.60 5.63 11.20
CA HIS A 5 -5.66 5.46 10.09
C HIS A 5 -4.54 4.47 10.43
N SER A 6 -4.01 4.51 11.66
CA SER A 6 -2.90 3.67 12.09
C SER A 6 -3.34 2.21 12.32
N TYR A 7 -4.48 1.99 12.98
CA TYR A 7 -5.04 0.64 13.17
C TYR A 7 -5.42 -0.02 11.84
N TRP A 8 -6.01 0.75 10.92
CA TRP A 8 -6.34 0.24 9.59
C TRP A 8 -5.09 -0.06 8.75
N ALA A 9 -4.01 0.71 8.92
CA ALA A 9 -2.73 0.43 8.26
C ALA A 9 -2.16 -0.94 8.63
N TYR A 10 -2.27 -1.38 9.90
CA TYR A 10 -1.83 -2.71 10.31
C TYR A 10 -2.59 -3.81 9.56
N LEU A 11 -3.91 -3.65 9.38
CA LEU A 11 -4.73 -4.58 8.61
C LEU A 11 -4.29 -4.62 7.14
N VAL A 12 -4.06 -3.46 6.52
CA VAL A 12 -3.55 -3.38 5.13
C VAL A 12 -2.22 -4.09 5.00
N LEU A 13 -1.28 -3.82 5.92
CA LEU A 13 0.05 -4.40 5.87
C LEU A 13 -0.02 -5.93 6.02
N ALA A 14 -0.81 -6.43 6.97
CA ALA A 14 -1.01 -7.87 7.16
C ALA A 14 -1.59 -8.54 5.92
N LEU A 15 -2.65 -7.98 5.32
CA LEU A 15 -3.27 -8.53 4.12
C LEU A 15 -2.36 -8.45 2.90
N LEU A 16 -1.61 -7.36 2.74
CA LEU A 16 -0.69 -7.19 1.62
C LEU A 16 0.49 -8.17 1.70
N VAL A 17 1.09 -8.33 2.89
CA VAL A 17 2.12 -9.35 3.12
C VAL A 17 1.57 -10.74 2.83
N PHE A 18 0.38 -11.05 3.32
CA PHE A 18 -0.26 -12.34 3.07
C PHE A 18 -0.53 -12.58 1.58
N ALA A 19 -1.01 -11.57 0.84
CA ALA A 19 -1.25 -11.66 -0.60
C ALA A 19 0.04 -11.90 -1.39
N VAL A 20 1.13 -11.20 -1.05
CA VAL A 20 2.44 -11.38 -1.68
C VAL A 20 3.01 -12.76 -1.36
N ALA A 21 2.96 -13.19 -0.10
CA ALA A 21 3.41 -14.52 0.31
C ALA A 21 2.62 -15.63 -0.39
N ASN A 22 1.29 -15.53 -0.42
CA ASN A 22 0.43 -16.47 -1.12
C ASN A 22 0.76 -16.54 -2.62
N ALA A 23 1.02 -15.40 -3.26
CA ALA A 23 1.39 -15.34 -4.67
C ALA A 23 2.75 -15.99 -4.95
N ILE A 24 3.75 -15.76 -4.10
CA ILE A 24 5.07 -16.39 -4.22
C ILE A 24 4.95 -17.92 -4.02
N ILE A 25 4.25 -18.37 -2.98
CA ILE A 25 4.02 -19.79 -2.72
C ILE A 25 3.27 -20.45 -3.89
N GLY A 26 2.23 -19.78 -4.42
CA GLY A 26 1.46 -20.25 -5.57
C GLY A 26 2.32 -20.47 -6.81
N MET A 27 3.29 -19.57 -7.07
CA MET A 27 4.26 -19.75 -8.16
C MET A 27 5.23 -20.90 -7.91
N VAL A 28 5.88 -20.93 -6.74
CA VAL A 28 6.94 -21.91 -6.42
C VAL A 28 6.37 -23.33 -6.41
N GLN A 29 5.18 -23.51 -5.82
CA GLN A 29 4.51 -24.80 -5.73
C GLN A 29 3.65 -25.12 -6.97
N LYS A 30 3.64 -24.25 -7.99
CA LYS A 30 2.86 -24.41 -9.23
C LYS A 30 1.38 -24.73 -8.96
N LYS A 31 0.79 -24.03 -7.98
CA LYS A 31 -0.60 -24.21 -7.60
C LYS A 31 -1.54 -23.74 -8.71
N GLN A 32 -2.73 -24.33 -8.75
CA GLN A 32 -3.85 -23.77 -9.50
C GLN A 32 -4.32 -22.48 -8.82
N PHE A 33 -4.70 -21.48 -9.63
CA PHE A 33 -5.23 -20.23 -9.11
C PHE A 33 -6.72 -20.38 -8.84
N THR A 34 -7.11 -20.26 -7.58
CA THR A 34 -8.48 -20.51 -7.12
C THR A 34 -9.20 -19.23 -6.73
N ASP A 35 -10.51 -19.33 -6.48
CA ASP A 35 -11.31 -18.22 -5.94
C ASP A 35 -10.78 -17.68 -4.61
N LYS A 36 -10.11 -18.52 -3.81
CA LYS A 36 -9.47 -18.08 -2.56
C LYS A 36 -8.36 -17.08 -2.86
N ASP A 37 -7.50 -17.38 -3.83
CA ASP A 37 -6.39 -16.52 -4.25
C ASP A 37 -6.89 -15.19 -4.83
N LEU A 38 -7.96 -15.27 -5.63
CA LEU A 38 -8.66 -14.11 -6.15
C LEU A 38 -9.17 -13.20 -5.03
N ARG A 39 -9.85 -13.77 -4.04
CA ARG A 39 -10.42 -13.03 -2.89
C ARG A 39 -9.32 -12.39 -2.05
N ILE A 40 -8.19 -13.06 -1.84
CA ILE A 40 -7.04 -12.48 -1.12
C ILE A 40 -6.54 -11.23 -1.86
N GLY A 41 -6.35 -11.31 -3.18
CA GLY A 41 -5.98 -10.16 -3.99
C GLY A 41 -7.03 -9.03 -3.94
N LEU A 42 -8.30 -9.37 -4.08
CA LEU A 42 -9.42 -8.43 -4.06
C LEU A 42 -9.54 -7.69 -2.73
N PHE A 43 -9.49 -8.41 -1.60
CA PHE A 43 -9.60 -7.79 -0.30
C PHE A 43 -8.41 -6.87 -0.04
N THR A 44 -7.19 -7.29 -0.39
CA THR A 44 -5.99 -6.46 -0.29
C THR A 44 -6.16 -5.16 -1.10
N LEU A 45 -6.69 -5.22 -2.32
CA LEU A 45 -7.01 -4.04 -3.12
C LEU A 45 -7.98 -3.12 -2.39
N ILE A 46 -9.13 -3.65 -1.95
CA ILE A 46 -10.20 -2.86 -1.32
C ILE A 46 -9.70 -2.19 -0.04
N VAL A 47 -9.08 -2.94 0.87
CA VAL A 47 -8.61 -2.37 2.15
C VAL A 47 -7.53 -1.31 1.94
N SER A 48 -6.67 -1.47 0.93
CA SER A 48 -5.64 -0.49 0.58
C SER A 48 -6.24 0.81 0.04
N HIS A 49 -7.33 0.73 -0.73
CA HIS A 49 -8.03 1.92 -1.20
C HIS A 49 -8.77 2.64 -0.07
N ILE A 50 -9.44 1.89 0.81
CA ILE A 50 -10.06 2.46 2.01
C ILE A 50 -9.00 3.17 2.87
N GLN A 51 -7.83 2.55 3.06
CA GLN A 51 -6.72 3.16 3.78
C GLN A 51 -6.25 4.46 3.14
N LEU A 52 -6.16 4.51 1.81
CA LEU A 52 -5.81 5.72 1.10
C LEU A 52 -6.83 6.83 1.34
N LEU A 53 -8.13 6.52 1.31
CA LEU A 53 -9.17 7.51 1.57
C LEU A 53 -9.11 8.03 3.01
N ILE A 54 -9.01 7.14 4.00
CA ILE A 54 -8.84 7.52 5.42
C ILE A 54 -7.56 8.34 5.59
N GLY A 55 -6.48 7.95 4.91
CA GLY A 55 -5.19 8.63 4.94
C GLY A 55 -5.23 10.02 4.32
N LEU A 56 -5.94 10.21 3.21
CA LEU A 56 -6.13 11.52 2.59
C LEU A 56 -6.94 12.44 3.49
N VAL A 57 -8.03 11.96 4.08
CA VAL A 57 -8.81 12.74 5.06
C VAL A 57 -7.92 13.15 6.23
N TRP A 58 -7.15 12.21 6.79
CA TRP A 58 -6.21 12.53 7.87
C TRP A 58 -5.13 13.52 7.43
N TYR A 59 -4.55 13.34 6.24
CA TYR A 59 -3.51 14.19 5.69
C TYR A 59 -3.94 15.65 5.60
N PHE A 60 -5.11 15.91 5.01
CA PHE A 60 -5.63 17.28 4.88
C PHE A 60 -6.06 17.91 6.21
N MET A 61 -6.30 17.11 7.26
CA MET A 61 -6.58 17.59 8.61
C MET A 61 -5.32 17.67 9.49
N SER A 62 -4.15 17.28 8.96
CA SER A 62 -2.94 17.11 9.76
C SER A 62 -2.13 18.41 9.87
N PRO A 63 -1.43 18.64 11.00
CA PRO A 63 -0.55 19.81 11.15
C PRO A 63 0.59 19.83 10.13
N TRP A 64 0.93 18.68 9.54
CA TRP A 64 1.97 18.55 8.51
C TRP A 64 1.54 19.15 7.18
N PHE A 65 0.27 19.01 6.82
CA PHE A 65 -0.28 19.65 5.62
C PHE A 65 -0.43 21.16 5.83
N ASP A 66 -0.91 21.59 7.00
CA ASP A 66 -1.00 23.01 7.34
C ASP A 66 0.38 23.68 7.27
N LEU A 67 1.43 23.01 7.78
CA LEU A 67 2.80 23.50 7.70
C LEU A 67 3.35 23.48 6.27
N LEU A 68 3.00 22.49 5.45
CA LEU A 68 3.39 22.43 4.05
C LEU A 68 2.85 23.64 3.27
N VAL A 69 1.63 24.07 3.56
CA VAL A 69 0.98 25.22 2.90
C VAL A 69 1.50 26.55 3.44
N SER A 70 1.73 26.66 4.75
CA SER A 70 2.13 27.92 5.40
C SER A 70 3.62 28.21 5.32
N ASP A 71 4.48 27.18 5.38
CA ASP A 71 5.94 27.31 5.29
C ASP A 71 6.58 26.08 4.63
N THR A 72 6.41 25.98 3.31
CA THR A 72 6.99 24.91 2.49
C THR A 72 8.52 24.84 2.62
N ALA A 73 9.20 25.98 2.81
CA ALA A 73 10.65 26.02 2.90
C ALA A 73 11.16 25.28 4.14
N THR A 74 10.50 25.44 5.29
CA THR A 74 10.82 24.71 6.52
C THR A 74 10.52 23.22 6.38
N VAL A 75 9.40 22.85 5.75
CA VAL A 75 9.07 21.43 5.48
C VAL A 75 10.15 20.78 4.63
N MET A 76 10.59 21.44 3.56
CA MET A 76 11.59 20.86 2.67
C MET A 76 12.97 20.73 3.30
N LYS A 77 13.32 21.58 4.28
CA LYS A 77 14.58 21.51 5.03
C LYS A 77 14.58 20.45 6.12
N THR A 78 13.44 20.21 6.77
CA THR A 78 13.33 19.33 7.94
C THR A 78 12.95 17.91 7.52
N LYS A 79 13.86 16.95 7.71
CA LYS A 79 13.71 15.58 7.18
C LYS A 79 12.49 14.87 7.73
N GLU A 80 12.23 14.96 9.03
CA GLU A 80 11.11 14.29 9.69
C GLU A 80 9.76 14.82 9.19
N VAL A 81 9.67 16.14 9.03
CA VAL A 81 8.45 16.80 8.56
C VAL A 81 8.22 16.52 7.08
N ARG A 82 9.27 16.56 6.25
CA ARG A 82 9.19 16.22 4.82
C ARG A 82 8.73 14.78 4.60
N LEU A 83 9.16 13.85 5.45
CA LEU A 83 8.73 12.46 5.40
C LEU A 83 7.20 12.39 5.52
N LEU A 84 6.61 13.07 6.52
CA LEU A 84 5.18 13.00 6.81
C LEU A 84 4.33 13.82 5.84
N ALA A 85 4.79 15.02 5.47
CA ALA A 85 4.06 15.94 4.63
C ALA A 85 4.13 15.59 3.14
N VAL A 86 5.20 14.95 2.67
CA VAL A 86 5.46 14.80 1.22
C VAL A 86 5.79 13.36 0.86
N GLU A 87 6.86 12.80 1.43
CA GLU A 87 7.42 11.52 0.96
C GLU A 87 6.45 10.35 1.23
N HIS A 88 5.84 10.32 2.41
CA HIS A 88 4.85 9.32 2.80
C HIS A 88 3.60 9.34 1.91
N PRO A 89 2.81 10.43 1.83
CA PRO A 89 1.56 10.43 1.06
C PRO A 89 1.78 10.13 -0.42
N ILE A 90 2.85 10.67 -1.04
CA ILE A 90 3.19 10.38 -2.44
C ILE A 90 3.51 8.89 -2.63
N THR A 91 4.31 8.33 -1.74
CA THR A 91 4.69 6.90 -1.83
C THR A 91 3.50 5.98 -1.59
N MET A 92 2.57 6.33 -0.70
CA MET A 92 1.34 5.57 -0.49
C MET A 92 0.44 5.57 -1.73
N ILE A 93 0.30 6.71 -2.41
CA ILE A 93 -0.44 6.80 -3.67
C ILE A 93 0.21 5.90 -4.72
N LEU A 94 1.54 5.96 -4.87
CA LEU A 94 2.26 5.09 -5.81
C LEU A 94 2.05 3.61 -5.49
N ALA A 95 2.13 3.23 -4.21
CA ALA A 95 1.89 1.85 -3.78
C ALA A 95 0.49 1.37 -4.18
N VAL A 96 -0.55 2.17 -3.95
CA VAL A 96 -1.92 1.83 -4.33
C VAL A 96 -2.07 1.75 -5.85
N VAL A 97 -1.41 2.63 -6.62
CA VAL A 97 -1.38 2.54 -8.09
C VAL A 97 -0.81 1.20 -8.55
N PHE A 98 0.32 0.74 -7.98
CA PHE A 98 0.88 -0.57 -8.32
C PHE A 98 -0.05 -1.72 -7.94
N ILE A 99 -0.71 -1.67 -6.78
CA ILE A 99 -1.71 -2.66 -6.36
C ILE A 99 -2.89 -2.68 -7.37
N THR A 100 -3.38 -1.52 -7.81
CA THR A 100 -4.43 -1.42 -8.82
C THR A 100 -4.00 -1.97 -10.17
N ILE A 101 -2.77 -1.71 -10.60
CA ILE A 101 -2.21 -2.28 -11.84
C ILE A 101 -2.13 -3.80 -11.73
N GLY A 102 -1.65 -4.34 -10.60
CA GLY A 102 -1.62 -5.78 -10.35
C GLY A 102 -2.99 -6.42 -10.46
N TRP A 103 -3.99 -5.80 -9.83
CA TRP A 103 -5.39 -6.25 -9.93
C TRP A 103 -5.92 -6.15 -11.36
N SER A 104 -5.66 -5.07 -12.08
CA SER A 104 -6.16 -4.94 -13.45
C SER A 104 -5.48 -5.90 -14.41
N LYS A 105 -4.17 -6.13 -14.26
CA LYS A 105 -3.40 -7.01 -15.14
C LYS A 105 -3.66 -8.49 -14.92
N HIS A 106 -3.95 -8.96 -13.70
CA HIS A 106 -4.16 -10.39 -13.45
C HIS A 106 -5.38 -10.92 -14.20
N LYS A 107 -6.42 -10.08 -14.36
CA LYS A 107 -7.66 -10.41 -15.08
C LYS A 107 -7.42 -10.80 -16.55
N ASN A 108 -6.35 -10.26 -17.15
CA ASN A 108 -5.98 -10.54 -18.53
C ASN A 108 -5.00 -11.73 -18.66
N LYS A 109 -4.77 -12.49 -17.59
CA LYS A 109 -3.86 -13.66 -17.60
C LYS A 109 -4.66 -14.95 -17.70
N THR A 110 -4.23 -15.81 -18.61
CA THR A 110 -4.88 -17.10 -18.90
C THR A 110 -4.32 -18.26 -18.08
N THR A 111 -3.04 -18.19 -17.66
CA THR A 111 -2.40 -19.24 -16.86
C THR A 111 -2.33 -18.89 -15.38
N ASP A 112 -2.44 -19.90 -14.52
CA ASP A 112 -2.38 -19.73 -13.06
C ASP A 112 -1.06 -19.12 -12.61
N ALA A 113 0.06 -19.62 -13.15
CA ALA A 113 1.38 -19.07 -12.88
C ALA A 113 1.49 -17.59 -13.27
N ALA A 114 0.88 -17.16 -14.37
CA ALA A 114 0.90 -15.75 -14.77
C ALA A 114 0.03 -14.86 -13.86
N LYS A 115 -1.09 -15.38 -13.35
CA LYS A 115 -1.93 -14.68 -12.36
C LYS A 115 -1.15 -14.46 -11.06
N PHE A 116 -0.58 -15.52 -10.50
CA PHE A 116 0.25 -15.43 -9.28
C PHE A 116 1.47 -14.53 -9.48
N LYS A 117 2.17 -14.64 -10.61
CA LYS A 117 3.31 -13.76 -10.95
C LYS A 117 2.92 -12.29 -10.99
N THR A 118 1.73 -11.99 -11.51
CA THR A 118 1.22 -10.61 -11.55
C THR A 118 1.03 -10.07 -10.13
N PHE A 119 0.38 -10.82 -9.24
CA PHE A 119 0.25 -10.40 -7.84
C PHE A 119 1.61 -10.26 -7.15
N ALA A 120 2.50 -11.25 -7.26
CA ALA A 120 3.80 -11.23 -6.59
C ALA A 120 4.63 -10.00 -6.97
N ILE A 121 4.65 -9.62 -8.26
CA ILE A 121 5.40 -8.45 -8.73
C ILE A 121 4.73 -7.15 -8.27
N PHE A 122 3.46 -6.95 -8.64
CA PHE A 122 2.82 -5.65 -8.45
C PHE A 122 2.47 -5.37 -6.98
N TYR A 123 1.98 -6.38 -6.25
CA TYR A 123 1.68 -6.23 -4.83
C TYR A 123 2.98 -6.23 -4.03
N GLY A 124 4.02 -6.94 -4.49
CA GLY A 124 5.36 -6.89 -3.92
C GLY A 124 5.98 -5.49 -4.02
N ILE A 125 5.87 -4.83 -5.17
CA ILE A 125 6.30 -3.43 -5.34
C ILE A 125 5.52 -2.52 -4.39
N GLY A 126 4.19 -2.67 -4.33
CA GLY A 126 3.36 -1.92 -3.38
C GLY A 126 3.80 -2.10 -1.94
N LEU A 127 4.11 -3.34 -1.54
CA LEU A 127 4.60 -3.67 -0.19
C LEU A 127 5.95 -2.99 0.10
N VAL A 128 6.90 -3.06 -0.82
CA VAL A 128 8.22 -2.42 -0.66
C VAL A 128 8.06 -0.91 -0.53
N LEU A 129 7.24 -0.28 -1.37
CA LEU A 129 6.97 1.16 -1.30
C LEU A 129 6.38 1.54 0.06
N ILE A 130 5.37 0.79 0.53
CA ILE A 130 4.75 1.02 1.85
C ILE A 130 5.80 0.92 2.96
N LEU A 131 6.53 -0.19 3.04
CA LEU A 131 7.54 -0.42 4.08
C LEU A 131 8.66 0.64 4.06
N SER A 132 9.01 1.17 2.88
CA SER A 132 10.08 2.16 2.72
C SER A 132 9.74 3.53 3.31
N ARG A 133 8.45 3.89 3.40
CA ARG A 133 8.00 5.23 3.81
C ARG A 133 6.91 5.24 4.88
N ILE A 134 6.64 4.11 5.54
CA ILE A 134 5.88 4.13 6.80
C ILE A 134 6.69 4.93 7.83
N PRO A 135 6.06 5.89 8.55
CA PRO A 135 6.73 6.60 9.63
C PRO A 135 6.80 5.71 10.87
N TRP A 136 7.75 4.77 10.88
CA TRP A 136 7.92 3.76 11.92
C TRP A 136 8.01 4.35 13.33
N SER A 137 8.68 5.49 13.49
CA SER A 137 8.78 6.23 14.76
C SER A 137 7.45 6.75 15.31
N ASN A 138 6.40 6.78 14.50
CA ASN A 138 5.07 7.25 14.91
C ASN A 138 4.14 6.08 15.31
N TRP A 139 4.57 4.84 15.10
CA TRP A 139 3.83 3.62 15.44
C TRP A 139 4.31 2.98 16.77
N PHE A 140 5.47 3.41 17.28
CA PHE A 140 6.06 3.00 18.56
C PHE A 140 6.29 4.23 19.43
#